data_AF-A0A662AT91-F1
#
_entry.id   AF-A0A662AT91-F1
#
_cell.length_a   1.000
_cell.length_b   1.000
_cell.length_c   1.000
_cell.angle_alpha   90.00
_cell.angle_beta   90.00
_cell.angle_gamma   90.00
#
_symmetry.space_group_name_H-M   'P 1'
#
loop_
_entity.id
_entity.type
_entity.pdbx_description
1 polymer ?
#
loop_
_entity_poly.entity_id
_entity_poly.type
_entity_poly.pdbx_seq_one_letter_code
_entity_poly.pdbx_strand_id
1 'polypeptide(L)'
;RSVENKDLIIHISEKGLMGVYPKGDLSEFFEMKKVEYSLVEAIPAGVSKGYDEIGNYLKQFKLIFNTETKAYESVGGFIAIGNIFPSTWDWQIFWSMTALLSIMLAVINILPIPALDGGHVLFLFFEIISGRKPSDKFLEYAQIVGMVLLFSLLIFANGNDIVKLFN
;
A
#
# COMPACT_ATOMS: atom_id res chain seq x y z
N ARG A 1 32.04 -15.78 7.41
CA ARG A 1 31.54 -14.97 8.54
C ARG A 1 32.39 -15.31 9.74
N SER A 2 33.40 -14.51 10.06
CA SER A 2 34.18 -14.67 11.29
C SER A 2 33.28 -14.25 12.46
N VAL A 3 33.06 -15.16 13.40
CA VAL A 3 32.30 -14.87 14.63
C VAL A 3 33.27 -14.16 15.55
N GLU A 4 33.11 -12.85 15.71
CA GLU A 4 33.86 -12.04 16.66
C GLU A 4 33.13 -12.12 18.02
N ASN A 5 33.74 -12.79 18.99
CA ASN A 5 33.23 -12.83 20.36
C ASN A 5 33.67 -11.56 21.08
N LYS A 6 32.72 -10.76 21.59
CA LYS A 6 32.97 -9.59 22.43
C LYS A 6 32.49 -9.86 23.85
N ASP A 7 33.41 -9.74 24.81
CA ASP A 7 33.09 -9.80 26.22
C ASP A 7 32.60 -8.42 26.67
N LEU A 8 31.37 -8.35 27.18
CA LEU A 8 30.75 -7.13 27.69
C LEU A 8 30.55 -7.27 29.20
N ILE A 9 31.10 -6.32 29.98
CA ILE A 9 30.89 -6.24 31.42
C ILE A 9 29.59 -5.47 31.65
N ILE A 10 28.59 -6.12 32.24
CA ILE A 10 27.26 -5.54 32.44
C ILE A 10 27.00 -5.40 33.94
N HIS A 11 26.70 -4.19 34.39
CA HIS A 11 26.30 -3.93 35.78
C HIS A 11 24.80 -4.23 35.94
N ILE A 12 24.49 -5.27 36.71
CA ILE A 12 23.11 -5.74 36.94
C ILE A 12 22.47 -4.89 38.04
N SER A 13 21.23 -4.44 37.84
CA SER A 13 20.44 -3.76 38.89
C SER A 13 20.04 -4.72 40.02
N GLU A 14 19.72 -4.23 41.21
CA GLU A 14 19.34 -5.05 42.39
C GLU A 14 18.23 -6.07 42.14
N LYS A 15 17.40 -5.87 41.09
CA LYS A 15 16.33 -6.79 40.70
C LYS A 15 16.80 -7.99 39.87
N GLY A 16 18.08 -8.08 39.50
CA GLY A 16 18.66 -9.25 38.83
C GLY A 16 18.20 -9.47 37.39
N LEU A 17 17.50 -8.51 36.78
CA LEU A 17 16.95 -8.64 35.43
C LEU A 17 17.97 -8.18 34.40
N MET A 18 18.32 -9.08 33.47
CA MET A 18 19.07 -8.81 32.26
C MET A 18 18.19 -9.15 31.06
N GLY A 19 18.12 -8.25 30.08
CA GLY A 19 17.35 -8.45 28.85
C GLY A 19 18.01 -7.74 27.68
N VAL A 20 17.78 -8.25 26.48
CA VAL A 20 18.16 -7.59 25.24
C VAL A 20 16.89 -6.94 24.70
N TYR A 21 16.94 -5.63 24.45
CA TYR A 21 15.90 -4.93 23.70
C TYR A 21 16.54 -4.34 22.44
N PRO A 22 15.85 -4.35 21.29
CA PRO A 22 16.32 -3.62 20.14
C PRO A 22 16.31 -2.13 20.49
N LYS A 23 17.50 -1.52 20.55
CA LYS A 23 17.61 -0.07 20.71
C LYS A 23 17.19 0.54 19.38
N GLY A 24 15.93 0.99 19.30
CA GLY A 24 15.27 1.41 18.07
C GLY A 24 15.67 2.79 17.55
N ASP A 25 16.49 3.54 18.30
CA ASP A 25 16.94 4.86 17.87
C ASP A 25 18.13 4.74 16.92
N LEU A 26 17.84 4.77 15.62
CA LEU A 26 18.82 4.68 14.54
C LEU A 26 19.77 5.87 14.50
N SER A 27 19.44 6.99 15.17
CA SER A 27 20.29 8.18 15.19
C SER A 27 21.59 8.01 15.99
N GLU A 28 21.66 7.00 16.88
CA GLU A 28 22.90 6.65 17.58
C GLU A 28 23.88 5.85 16.73
N PHE A 29 23.41 5.24 15.63
CA PHE A 29 24.22 4.39 14.74
C PHE A 29 24.46 5.02 13.37
N PHE A 30 23.63 5.98 12.96
CA PHE A 30 23.69 6.61 11.64
C PHE A 30 23.64 8.13 11.75
N GLU A 31 24.56 8.81 11.06
CA GLU A 31 24.49 10.25 10.88
C GLU A 31 23.32 10.61 9.96
N MET A 32 22.24 11.10 10.56
CA MET A 32 21.05 11.51 9.82
C MET A 32 21.33 12.81 9.04
N LYS A 33 21.55 12.68 7.73
CA LYS A 33 21.73 13.83 6.85
C LYS A 33 20.37 14.39 6.42
N LYS A 34 19.96 15.51 7.01
CA LYS A 34 18.82 16.28 6.52
C LYS A 34 19.25 17.05 5.27
N VAL A 35 18.62 16.78 4.13
CA VAL A 35 18.84 17.51 2.87
C VAL A 35 17.65 18.44 2.67
N GLU A 36 17.91 19.74 2.61
CA GLU A 36 16.90 20.75 2.27
C GLU A 36 17.00 21.05 0.78
N TYR A 37 15.92 20.84 0.06
CA TYR A 37 15.86 21.09 -1.38
C TYR A 37 15.32 22.49 -1.65
N SER A 38 15.96 23.23 -2.55
CA SER A 38 15.34 24.41 -3.14
C SER A 38 14.16 24.00 -4.04
N LEU A 39 13.28 24.94 -4.41
CA LEU A 39 12.12 24.65 -5.28
C LEU A 39 12.50 23.96 -6.60
N VAL A 40 13.64 24.35 -7.18
CA VAL A 40 14.12 23.80 -8.45
C VAL A 40 14.69 22.39 -8.27
N GLU A 41 15.38 22.13 -7.15
CA GLU A 41 15.94 20.81 -6.84
C GLU A 41 14.87 19.83 -6.33
N ALA A 42 13.82 20.35 -5.70
CA ALA A 42 12.72 19.55 -5.16
C ALA A 42 11.90 18.85 -6.25
N ILE A 43 11.80 19.44 -7.46
CA ILE A 43 11.08 18.82 -8.58
C ILE A 43 11.75 17.51 -9.03
N PRO A 44 13.03 17.48 -9.47
CA PRO A 44 13.68 16.25 -9.89
C PRO A 44 13.85 15.26 -8.72
N ALA A 45 14.14 15.74 -7.50
CA ALA A 45 14.18 14.89 -6.32
C ALA A 45 12.83 14.24 -6.02
N GLY A 46 11.73 14.99 -6.17
CA GLY A 46 10.37 14.51 -6.00
C GLY A 46 9.98 13.46 -7.05
N VAL A 47 10.38 13.65 -8.31
CA VAL A 47 10.17 12.64 -9.37
C VAL A 47 10.91 11.34 -9.04
N SER A 48 12.18 11.43 -8.67
CA SER A 48 12.97 10.25 -8.26
C SER A 48 12.33 9.52 -7.08
N LYS A 49 11.94 10.27 -6.05
CA LYS A 49 11.23 9.71 -4.89
C LYS A 49 9.92 9.05 -5.31
N GLY A 50 9.16 9.67 -6.21
CA GLY A 50 7.92 9.13 -6.75
C GLY A 50 8.11 7.75 -7.40
N TYR A 51 9.17 7.57 -8.20
CA TYR A 51 9.49 6.27 -8.79
C TYR A 51 9.77 5.19 -7.72
N ASP A 52 10.52 5.54 -6.68
CA ASP A 52 10.82 4.62 -5.59
C ASP A 52 9.55 4.24 -4.81
N GLU A 53 8.70 5.21 -4.49
CA GLU A 53 7.44 4.99 -3.79
C GLU A 53 6.47 4.12 -4.60
N ILE A 54 6.35 4.36 -5.92
CA ILE A 54 5.56 3.49 -6.81
C ILE A 54 6.06 2.06 -6.72
N GLY A 55 7.38 1.85 -6.82
CA GLY A 55 7.97 0.51 -6.70
C GLY A 55 7.68 -0.14 -5.34
N ASN A 56 7.73 0.63 -4.26
CA ASN A 56 7.43 0.13 -2.91
C ASN A 56 5.95 -0.22 -2.74
N TYR A 57 5.03 0.58 -3.25
CA TYR A 57 3.60 0.26 -3.20
C TYR A 57 3.23 -0.93 -4.08
N LEU A 58 3.86 -1.11 -5.24
CA LEU A 58 3.69 -2.31 -6.06
C LEU A 58 4.18 -3.58 -5.33
N LYS A 59 5.28 -3.49 -4.58
CA LYS A 59 5.75 -4.59 -3.72
C LYS A 59 4.74 -4.89 -2.61
N GLN A 60 4.21 -3.87 -1.93
CA GLN A 60 3.19 -4.04 -0.90
C GLN A 60 1.92 -4.66 -1.46
N PHE A 61 1.48 -4.22 -2.64
CA PHE A 61 0.35 -4.82 -3.35
C PHE A 61 0.60 -6.30 -3.66
N LYS A 62 1.80 -6.66 -4.11
CA LYS A 62 2.18 -8.06 -4.32
C LYS A 62 2.09 -8.90 -3.04
N LEU A 63 2.39 -8.32 -1.87
CA LEU A 63 2.28 -9.02 -0.59
C LEU A 63 0.82 -9.33 -0.21
N ILE A 64 -0.16 -8.53 -0.63
CA ILE A 64 -1.59 -8.81 -0.40
C ILE A 64 -2.01 -10.16 -0.98
N PHE A 65 -1.43 -10.56 -2.12
CA PHE A 65 -1.68 -11.87 -2.73
C PHE A 65 -0.93 -13.01 -2.04
N ASN A 66 0.01 -12.72 -1.15
CA ASN A 66 0.70 -13.74 -0.36
C ASN A 66 -0.09 -14.02 0.94
N THR A 67 -0.81 -15.14 0.95
CA THR A 67 -1.67 -15.58 2.05
C THR A 67 -0.92 -15.85 3.36
N GLU A 68 0.38 -16.12 3.32
CA GLU A 68 1.20 -16.34 4.52
C GLU A 68 1.42 -15.06 5.32
N THR A 69 1.38 -13.90 4.66
CA THR A 69 1.65 -12.60 5.29
C THR A 69 0.44 -12.00 5.99
N LYS A 70 -0.76 -12.58 5.79
CA LYS A 70 -2.06 -12.01 6.21
C LYS A 70 -2.29 -10.55 5.78
N ALA A 71 -1.53 -10.04 4.80
CA ALA A 71 -1.64 -8.66 4.33
C ALA A 71 -3.02 -8.34 3.73
N TYR A 72 -3.78 -9.35 3.29
CA TYR A 72 -5.18 -9.18 2.86
C TYR A 72 -6.10 -8.69 4.00
N GLU A 73 -5.77 -8.94 5.26
CA GLU A 73 -6.55 -8.47 6.43
C GLU A 73 -6.35 -6.97 6.69
N SER A 74 -5.23 -6.43 6.18
CA SER A 74 -4.88 -5.01 6.20
C SER A 74 -5.53 -4.21 5.07
N VAL A 75 -6.17 -4.87 4.11
CA VAL A 75 -7.04 -4.21 3.13
C VAL A 75 -8.35 -3.87 3.83
N GLY A 76 -8.37 -2.73 4.50
CA GLY A 76 -9.57 -2.20 5.12
C GLY A 76 -10.37 -1.31 4.16
N GLY A 77 -11.64 -1.11 4.48
CA GLY A 77 -12.52 -0.18 3.78
C GLY A 77 -12.23 1.28 4.12
N PHE A 78 -13.24 2.13 3.99
CA PHE A 78 -13.07 3.59 4.21
C PHE A 78 -12.68 3.95 5.65
N ILE A 79 -13.11 3.15 6.62
CA ILE A 79 -12.82 3.42 8.04
C ILE A 79 -11.35 3.18 8.33
N ALA A 80 -10.79 2.09 7.82
CA ALA A 80 -9.37 1.81 7.96
C ALA A 80 -8.51 2.93 7.33
N ILE A 81 -8.89 3.43 6.15
CA ILE A 81 -8.20 4.56 5.51
C ILE A 81 -8.27 5.82 6.40
N GLY A 82 -9.43 6.10 6.99
CA GLY A 82 -9.60 7.22 7.92
C GLY A 82 -8.71 7.11 9.16
N ASN A 83 -8.59 5.90 9.73
CA ASN A 83 -7.80 5.64 10.94
C ASN A 83 -6.28 5.74 10.74
N ILE A 84 -5.80 5.77 9.49
CA ILE A 84 -4.37 5.95 9.20
C ILE A 84 -3.94 7.40 9.39
N PHE A 85 -4.87 8.36 9.30
CA PHE A 85 -4.56 9.76 9.51
C PHE A 85 -4.39 10.08 11.01
N PRO A 86 -3.32 10.81 11.40
CA PRO A 86 -3.14 11.25 12.79
C PRO A 86 -4.23 12.24 13.22
N SER A 87 -4.43 12.36 14.53
CA SER A 87 -5.37 13.32 15.12
C SER A 87 -4.95 14.78 14.95
N THR A 88 -3.68 15.02 14.65
CA THR A 88 -3.12 16.35 14.36
C THR A 88 -2.74 16.47 12.90
N TRP A 89 -2.86 17.68 12.35
CA TRP A 89 -2.52 17.93 10.95
C TRP A 89 -1.02 17.73 10.68
N ASP A 90 -0.70 16.94 9.65
CA ASP A 90 0.66 16.73 9.16
C ASP A 90 0.67 16.74 7.63
N TRP A 91 1.37 17.72 7.05
CA TRP A 91 1.48 17.89 5.60
C TRP A 91 2.20 16.73 4.91
N GLN A 92 3.24 16.18 5.55
CA GLN A 92 4.01 15.09 4.97
C GLN A 92 3.16 13.82 4.88
N ILE A 93 2.40 13.51 5.94
CA ILE A 93 1.47 12.37 5.94
C ILE A 93 0.36 12.59 4.93
N PHE A 94 -0.23 13.79 4.87
CA PHE A 94 -1.28 14.11 3.89
C PHE A 94 -0.84 13.83 2.45
N TRP A 95 0.32 14.35 2.04
CA TRP A 95 0.82 14.15 0.68
C TRP A 95 1.27 12.72 0.41
N SER A 96 1.84 12.04 1.42
CA SER A 96 2.24 10.63 1.30
C SER A 96 1.02 9.72 1.14
N MET A 97 -0.03 9.93 1.93
CA MET A 97 -1.29 9.18 1.81
C MET A 97 -2.01 9.49 0.50
N THR A 98 -2.01 10.75 0.06
CA THR A 98 -2.56 11.14 -1.24
C THR A 98 -1.83 10.43 -2.38
N ALA A 99 -0.51 10.35 -2.33
CA ALA A 99 0.30 9.62 -3.30
C ALA A 99 -0.02 8.11 -3.29
N LEU A 100 -0.08 7.49 -2.10
CA LEU A 100 -0.46 6.08 -1.94
C LEU A 100 -1.83 5.80 -2.56
N LEU A 101 -2.87 6.56 -2.19
CA LEU A 101 -4.23 6.37 -2.69
C LEU A 101 -4.31 6.59 -4.21
N SER A 102 -3.57 7.56 -4.75
CA SER A 102 -3.52 7.81 -6.20
C SER A 102 -2.90 6.63 -6.96
N ILE A 103 -1.83 6.04 -6.42
CA ILE A 103 -1.18 4.87 -7.01
C ILE A 103 -2.09 3.64 -6.90
N MET A 104 -2.76 3.44 -5.77
CA MET A 104 -3.73 2.35 -5.60
C MET A 104 -4.88 2.48 -6.61
N LEU A 105 -5.42 3.68 -6.81
CA LEU A 105 -6.47 3.94 -7.80
C LEU A 105 -5.98 3.66 -9.22
N ALA A 106 -4.77 4.11 -9.57
CA ALA A 106 -4.16 3.83 -10.86
C ALA A 106 -3.99 2.32 -11.11
N VAL A 107 -3.50 1.57 -10.10
CA VAL A 107 -3.34 0.12 -10.19
C VAL A 107 -4.69 -0.58 -10.37
N ILE A 108 -5.69 -0.22 -9.55
CA ILE A 108 -7.04 -0.78 -9.63
C ILE A 108 -7.68 -0.50 -11.00
N ASN A 109 -7.52 0.71 -11.53
CA ASN A 109 -8.05 1.07 -12.85
C ASN A 109 -7.35 0.35 -14.00
N ILE A 110 -6.14 -0.18 -13.82
CA ILE A 110 -5.45 -1.00 -14.82
C ILE A 110 -5.91 -2.46 -14.77
N LEU A 111 -6.49 -2.92 -13.64
CA LEU A 111 -6.94 -4.31 -13.52
C LEU A 111 -8.04 -4.62 -14.54
N PRO A 112 -8.08 -5.86 -15.06
CA PRO A 112 -9.06 -6.30 -16.05
C PRO A 112 -10.43 -6.58 -15.40
N ILE A 113 -11.00 -5.58 -14.72
CA ILE A 113 -12.30 -5.68 -14.07
C ILE A 113 -13.33 -4.97 -14.96
N PRO A 114 -14.36 -5.68 -15.45
CA PRO A 114 -15.47 -5.06 -16.15
C PRO A 114 -16.07 -3.94 -15.30
N ALA A 115 -16.44 -2.81 -15.91
CA ALA A 115 -16.81 -1.54 -15.27
C ALA A 115 -15.70 -0.57 -14.84
N LEU A 116 -14.43 -0.97 -14.91
CA LEU A 116 -13.29 -0.05 -14.78
C LEU A 116 -12.61 0.18 -16.14
N ASP A 117 -11.79 1.23 -16.23
CA ASP A 117 -11.06 1.61 -17.45
C ASP A 117 -10.25 0.44 -18.03
N GLY A 118 -9.60 -0.35 -17.18
CA GLY A 118 -8.84 -1.55 -17.55
C GLY A 118 -9.68 -2.69 -18.13
N GLY A 119 -10.96 -2.79 -17.75
CA GLY A 119 -11.90 -3.73 -18.36
C GLY A 119 -12.16 -3.40 -19.83
N HIS A 120 -12.32 -2.12 -20.15
CA HIS A 120 -12.44 -1.67 -21.54
C HIS A 120 -11.18 -1.93 -22.35
N VAL A 121 -10.00 -1.68 -21.74
CA VAL A 121 -8.70 -2.01 -22.36
C VAL A 121 -8.60 -3.51 -22.66
N LEU A 122 -9.06 -4.38 -21.75
CA LEU A 122 -9.06 -5.82 -21.99
C LEU A 122 -9.97 -6.23 -23.16
N PHE A 123 -11.15 -5.64 -23.29
CA PHE A 123 -12.04 -5.93 -24.43
C PHE A 123 -11.41 -5.49 -25.75
N LEU A 124 -10.74 -4.35 -25.76
CA LEU A 124 -10.04 -3.82 -26.93
C LEU A 124 -8.83 -4.72 -27.29
N PHE A 125 -8.09 -5.18 -26.29
CA PHE A 125 -6.99 -6.13 -26.47
C PHE A 125 -7.47 -7.48 -27.02
N PHE A 126 -8.60 -7.98 -26.51
CA PHE A 126 -9.25 -9.17 -27.04
C PHE A 126 -9.69 -8.98 -28.49
N GLU A 127 -10.27 -7.84 -28.84
CA GLU A 127 -10.67 -7.51 -30.21
C GLU A 127 -9.46 -7.48 -31.16
N ILE A 128 -8.34 -6.89 -30.74
CA ILE A 128 -7.08 -6.87 -31.51
C ILE A 128 -6.57 -8.30 -31.77
N ILE A 129 -6.60 -9.18 -30.77
CA ILE A 129 -6.10 -10.56 -30.91
C ILE A 129 -7.07 -11.44 -31.71
N SER A 130 -8.37 -11.35 -31.43
CA SER A 130 -9.39 -12.20 -32.03
C SER A 130 -9.87 -11.73 -33.39
N GLY A 131 -9.60 -10.46 -33.75
CA GLY A 131 -10.08 -9.81 -34.96
C GLY A 131 -11.61 -9.65 -35.00
N ARG A 132 -12.30 -9.87 -33.88
CA ARG A 132 -13.77 -9.84 -33.80
C ARG A 132 -14.21 -8.98 -32.62
N LYS A 133 -15.12 -8.04 -32.90
CA LYS A 133 -15.75 -7.25 -31.85
C LYS A 133 -16.57 -8.17 -30.93
N PRO A 134 -16.38 -8.09 -29.60
CA PRO A 134 -17.29 -8.72 -28.64
C PRO A 134 -18.73 -8.26 -28.90
N SER A 135 -19.72 -9.14 -28.69
CA SER A 135 -21.11 -8.77 -28.90
C SER A 135 -21.54 -7.70 -27.88
N ASP A 136 -22.37 -6.75 -28.31
CA ASP A 136 -22.80 -5.65 -27.43
C ASP A 136 -23.53 -6.19 -26.17
N LYS A 137 -24.27 -7.29 -26.31
CA LYS A 137 -24.88 -8.00 -25.17
C LYS A 137 -23.85 -8.55 -24.19
N PHE A 138 -22.76 -9.14 -24.68
CA PHE A 138 -21.70 -9.65 -23.80
C PHE A 138 -21.04 -8.51 -23.01
N LEU A 139 -20.78 -7.38 -23.66
CA LEU A 139 -20.22 -6.20 -23.00
C LEU A 139 -21.16 -5.65 -21.92
N GLU A 140 -22.46 -5.55 -22.22
CA GLU A 140 -23.49 -5.12 -21.26
C GLU A 140 -23.55 -6.05 -20.04
N TYR A 141 -23.61 -7.37 -20.25
CA TYR A 141 -23.62 -8.33 -19.16
C TYR A 141 -22.32 -8.29 -18.35
N ALA A 142 -21.16 -8.21 -19.00
CA ALA A 142 -19.88 -8.11 -18.32
C ALA A 142 -19.83 -6.86 -17.43
N GLN A 143 -20.28 -5.71 -17.94
CA GLN A 143 -20.38 -4.46 -17.19
C GLN A 143 -21.27 -4.59 -15.95
N ILE A 144 -22.48 -5.15 -16.11
CA ILE A 144 -23.42 -5.32 -15.00
C ILE A 144 -22.84 -6.26 -13.94
N VAL A 145 -22.27 -7.39 -14.35
CA VAL A 145 -21.63 -8.34 -13.44
C VAL A 145 -20.46 -7.68 -12.70
N GLY A 146 -19.64 -6.92 -13.40
CA GLY A 146 -18.54 -6.14 -12.82
C GLY A 146 -19.02 -5.16 -11.76
N MET A 147 -20.04 -4.36 -12.07
CA MET A 147 -20.63 -3.43 -11.10
C MET A 147 -21.20 -4.13 -9.87
N VAL A 148 -21.96 -5.21 -10.05
CA VAL A 148 -22.54 -5.98 -8.93
C VAL A 148 -21.44 -6.53 -8.02
N LEU A 149 -20.37 -7.07 -8.60
CA LEU A 149 -19.22 -7.59 -7.86
C LEU A 149 -18.53 -6.47 -7.08
N LEU A 150 -18.27 -5.33 -7.72
CA LEU A 150 -17.63 -4.18 -7.07
C LEU A 150 -18.46 -3.64 -5.91
N PHE A 151 -19.77 -3.44 -6.09
CA PHE A 151 -20.65 -2.99 -5.01
C PHE A 151 -20.74 -4.01 -3.88
N SER A 152 -20.79 -5.29 -4.20
CA SER A 152 -20.81 -6.36 -3.21
C SER A 152 -19.52 -6.36 -2.37
N LEU A 153 -18.35 -6.19 -3.01
CA LEU A 153 -17.07 -6.09 -2.31
C LEU A 153 -16.98 -4.82 -1.45
N LEU A 154 -17.49 -3.68 -1.96
CA LEU A 154 -17.55 -2.43 -1.22
C LEU A 154 -18.39 -2.59 0.06
N ILE A 155 -19.58 -3.15 -0.05
CA ILE A 155 -20.47 -3.40 1.10
C ILE A 155 -19.80 -4.37 2.07
N PHE A 156 -19.18 -5.44 1.57
CA PHE A 156 -18.48 -6.41 2.39
C PHE A 156 -17.30 -5.79 3.17
N ALA A 157 -16.44 -5.01 2.50
CA ALA A 157 -15.29 -4.36 3.12
C ALA A 157 -15.71 -3.35 4.19
N ASN A 158 -16.71 -2.51 3.90
CA ASN A 158 -17.24 -1.54 4.87
C ASN A 158 -17.98 -2.24 6.02
N GLY A 159 -18.72 -3.32 5.76
CA GLY A 159 -19.35 -4.13 6.81
C GLY A 159 -18.32 -4.78 7.74
N ASN A 160 -17.23 -5.32 7.18
CA ASN A 160 -16.13 -5.89 7.94
C ASN A 160 -15.43 -4.84 8.81
N ASP A 161 -15.20 -3.63 8.28
CA ASP A 161 -14.68 -2.52 9.07
C ASP A 161 -15.59 -2.18 10.26
N ILE A 162 -16.91 -2.13 10.05
CA ILE A 162 -17.89 -1.87 11.13
C ILE A 162 -17.82 -2.97 12.21
N VAL A 163 -17.76 -4.25 11.82
CA VAL A 163 -17.64 -5.35 12.78
C VAL A 163 -16.34 -5.24 13.59
N LYS A 164 -15.22 -4.89 12.94
CA LYS A 164 -13.93 -4.66 13.61
C LYS A 164 -13.96 -3.49 14.59
N LEU A 165 -14.85 -2.51 14.44
CA LEU A 165 -14.98 -1.40 15.39
C LEU A 165 -15.70 -1.80 16.69
N PHE A 166 -16.56 -2.82 16.64
CA PHE A 166 -17.34 -3.27 17.79
C PHE A 166 -16.74 -4.46 18.55
N ASN A 167 -15.73 -5.12 17.96
CA ASN A 167 -14.96 -6.20 18.58
C ASN A 167 -13.62 -5.68 19.14
#